data_AF-A0A1L9QWI7-F1
#
_entry.id   AF-A0A1L9QWI7-F1
#
_cell.length_a   1.000
_cell.length_b   1.000
_cell.length_c   1.000
_cell.angle_alpha   90.00
_cell.angle_beta   90.00
_cell.angle_gamma   90.00
#
_symmetry.space_group_name_H-M   'P 1'
#
loop_
_entity.id
_entity.type
_entity.pdbx_description
1 polymer ?
#
loop_
_entity_poly.entity_id
_entity_poly.type
_entity_poly.pdbx_seq_one_letter_code
_entity_poly.pdbx_strand_id
1 'polypeptide(L)'
;MNEDAKAILEKKRRTQQTFIFELREIDGEVRRCCKVDYLAFLQFNSRAENAVVQVKQLIAEYQDYEILDNLIIIFEDYNWRPHLVACVILLLLDDVELYLELLWSRIKHGSWVAPQLVATALLMDRDFTAKAERLLEDSGTSNRSVCAIAAIFEQLYPHKELPPIELKFISDEQTLLSKKITIRWLSRVCSIMEIGNPLIKD
;
A
#
# COMPACT_ATOMS: atom_id res chain seq x y z
N MET A 1 24.64 8.84 22.45
CA MET A 1 23.64 8.45 21.42
C MET A 1 23.43 9.66 20.52
N ASN A 2 23.71 9.55 19.22
CA ASN A 2 23.58 10.65 18.25
C ASN A 2 22.10 11.10 18.12
N GLU A 3 21.86 12.38 17.83
CA GLU A 3 20.55 12.98 17.51
C GLU A 3 19.79 12.17 16.45
N ASP A 4 20.47 11.71 15.40
CA ASP A 4 19.86 10.87 14.35
C ASP A 4 19.33 9.54 14.90
N ALA A 5 20.06 8.92 15.83
CA ALA A 5 19.65 7.67 16.45
C ALA A 5 18.42 7.87 17.35
N LYS A 6 18.34 9.01 18.05
CA LYS A 6 17.14 9.41 18.83
C LYS A 6 15.94 9.62 17.91
N ALA A 7 16.12 10.32 16.80
CA ALA A 7 15.05 10.58 15.83
C ALA A 7 14.51 9.28 15.21
N ILE A 8 15.40 8.35 14.84
CA ILE A 8 15.01 7.02 14.33
C ILE A 8 14.25 6.22 15.39
N LEU A 9 14.70 6.22 16.64
CA LEU A 9 14.02 5.55 17.75
C LEU A 9 12.65 6.13 18.02
N GLU A 10 12.52 7.46 18.01
CA GLU A 10 11.25 8.14 18.23
C GLU A 10 10.26 7.90 17.08
N LYS A 11 10.75 7.93 15.83
CA LYS A 11 9.92 7.57 14.66
C LYS A 11 9.42 6.13 14.75
N LYS A 12 10.31 5.17 15.08
CA LYS A 12 9.91 3.77 15.32
C LYS A 12 8.89 3.65 16.45
N ARG A 13 9.03 4.41 17.53
CA ARG A 13 8.11 4.43 18.67
C ARG A 13 6.72 4.93 18.26
N ARG A 14 6.66 5.99 17.45
CA ARG A 14 5.41 6.55 16.91
C ARG A 14 4.70 5.56 15.99
N THR A 15 5.40 4.93 15.05
CA THR A 15 4.78 3.92 14.17
C THR A 15 4.28 2.73 14.93
N GLN A 16 5.06 2.31 15.93
CA GLN A 16 4.61 1.29 16.84
C GLN A 16 3.27 1.77 17.44
N GLN A 17 3.18 2.95 18.04
CA GLN A 17 1.96 3.52 18.67
C GLN A 17 0.71 3.68 17.79
N THR A 18 0.73 3.23 16.53
CA THR A 18 -0.45 3.31 15.68
C THR A 18 -1.57 2.37 16.09
N PHE A 19 -2.81 2.74 15.78
CA PHE A 19 -4.04 2.05 16.18
C PHE A 19 -4.16 0.60 15.69
N ILE A 20 -3.46 0.28 14.59
CA ILE A 20 -3.38 -1.08 14.03
C ILE A 20 -2.49 -2.02 14.85
N PHE A 21 -1.83 -1.56 15.90
CA PHE A 21 -1.01 -2.38 16.79
C PHE A 21 -1.48 -2.33 18.25
N GLU A 22 -1.28 -3.44 18.94
CA GLU A 22 -1.48 -3.54 20.38
C GLU A 22 -0.39 -4.38 21.04
N LEU A 23 -0.30 -4.30 22.36
CA LEU A 23 0.56 -5.17 23.16
C LEU A 23 -0.21 -6.43 23.51
N ARG A 24 0.36 -7.59 23.20
CA ARG A 24 -0.15 -8.92 23.59
C ARG A 24 0.96 -9.70 24.27
N GLU A 25 0.60 -10.51 25.26
CA GLU A 25 1.51 -11.50 25.81
C GLU A 25 1.50 -12.75 24.91
N ILE A 26 2.68 -13.14 24.41
CA ILE A 26 2.90 -14.33 23.58
C ILE A 26 4.08 -15.08 24.16
N ASP A 27 3.87 -16.33 24.55
CA ASP A 27 4.90 -17.20 25.15
C ASP A 27 5.60 -16.58 26.38
N GLY A 28 4.85 -15.84 27.20
CA GLY A 28 5.37 -15.15 28.39
C GLY A 28 6.09 -13.83 28.12
N GLU A 29 6.12 -13.37 26.87
CA GLU A 29 6.70 -12.09 26.48
C GLU A 29 5.63 -11.12 25.98
N VAL A 30 5.64 -9.88 26.49
CA VAL A 30 4.81 -8.80 25.95
C VAL A 30 5.41 -8.35 24.62
N ARG A 31 4.71 -8.67 23.53
CA ARG A 31 5.08 -8.31 22.17
C ARG A 31 4.06 -7.38 21.56
N ARG A 32 4.54 -6.54 20.64
CA ARG A 32 3.66 -5.70 19.86
C ARG A 32 3.17 -6.45 18.63
N CYS A 33 1.86 -6.59 18.51
CA CYS A 33 1.22 -7.37 17.46
C CYS A 33 0.29 -6.47 16.65
N CYS A 34 0.22 -6.73 15.34
CA CYS A 34 -0.80 -6.09 14.53
C CYS A 34 -2.17 -6.68 14.93
N LYS A 35 -3.16 -5.82 15.14
CA LYS A 35 -4.55 -6.21 15.44
C LYS A 35 -5.20 -6.94 14.26
N VAL A 36 -4.66 -6.76 13.06
CA VAL A 36 -5.14 -7.32 11.81
C VAL A 36 -4.12 -8.32 11.26
N ASP A 37 -4.60 -9.43 10.68
CA ASP A 37 -3.75 -10.37 9.94
C ASP A 37 -3.30 -9.77 8.59
N TYR A 38 -2.31 -8.88 8.62
CA TYR A 38 -1.78 -8.24 7.42
C TYR A 38 -1.24 -9.23 6.37
N LEU A 39 -0.84 -10.45 6.77
CA LEU A 39 -0.39 -11.48 5.84
C LEU A 39 -1.55 -12.05 5.00
N ALA A 40 -2.79 -11.92 5.49
CA ALA A 40 -3.98 -12.21 4.70
C ALA A 40 -4.03 -11.33 3.43
N PHE A 41 -3.58 -10.07 3.53
CA PHE A 41 -3.61 -9.09 2.45
C PHE A 41 -2.44 -9.19 1.47
N LEU A 42 -1.31 -9.80 1.84
CA LEU A 42 -0.12 -9.86 0.97
C LEU A 42 -0.41 -10.49 -0.40
N GLN A 43 -1.21 -11.55 -0.40
CA GLN A 43 -1.73 -12.19 -1.62
C GLN A 43 -3.26 -12.18 -1.70
N PHE A 44 -3.89 -11.46 -0.79
CA PHE A 44 -5.33 -11.41 -0.62
C PHE A 44 -5.95 -12.83 -0.64
N ASN A 45 -5.46 -13.67 0.30
CA ASN A 45 -5.76 -15.10 0.35
C ASN A 45 -7.11 -15.39 1.03
N SER A 46 -7.44 -16.67 1.26
CA SER A 46 -8.72 -17.09 1.87
C SER A 46 -9.00 -16.50 3.26
N ARG A 47 -7.99 -15.96 3.95
CA ARG A 47 -8.16 -15.29 5.25
C ARG A 47 -8.48 -13.80 5.11
N ALA A 48 -8.43 -13.25 3.89
CA ALA A 48 -8.57 -11.82 3.66
C ALA A 48 -9.95 -11.29 4.05
N GLU A 49 -11.03 -12.04 3.83
CA GLU A 49 -12.39 -11.65 4.25
C GLU A 49 -12.46 -11.39 5.76
N ASN A 50 -11.96 -12.31 6.57
CA ASN A 50 -11.91 -12.14 8.03
C ASN A 50 -11.01 -10.95 8.43
N ALA A 51 -9.89 -10.75 7.74
CA ALA A 51 -9.02 -9.60 8.00
C ALA A 51 -9.69 -8.27 7.60
N VAL A 52 -10.49 -8.23 6.52
CA VAL A 52 -11.30 -7.06 6.14
C VAL A 52 -12.32 -6.74 7.24
N VAL A 53 -12.98 -7.75 7.81
CA VAL A 53 -13.90 -7.54 8.95
C VAL A 53 -13.17 -6.92 10.14
N GLN A 54 -11.95 -7.39 10.46
CA GLN A 54 -11.13 -6.78 11.52
C GLN A 54 -10.79 -5.32 11.23
N VAL A 55 -10.48 -4.98 9.97
CA VAL A 55 -10.23 -3.58 9.57
C VAL A 55 -11.49 -2.72 9.72
N LYS A 56 -12.66 -3.21 9.30
CA LYS A 56 -13.94 -2.49 9.47
C LYS A 56 -14.27 -2.22 10.93
N GLN A 57 -14.08 -3.21 11.80
CA GLN A 57 -14.23 -3.05 13.25
C GLN A 57 -13.26 -2.01 13.79
N LEU A 58 -12.00 -2.07 13.37
CA LEU A 58 -10.99 -1.12 13.77
C LEU A 58 -11.32 0.31 13.32
N ILE A 59 -11.78 0.52 12.09
CA ILE A 59 -12.19 1.85 11.61
C ILE A 59 -13.34 2.40 12.47
N ALA A 60 -14.32 1.56 12.82
CA ALA A 60 -15.49 1.96 13.62
C ALA A 60 -15.14 2.36 15.07
N GLU A 61 -13.96 2.01 15.58
CA GLU A 61 -13.51 2.33 16.94
C GLU A 61 -12.87 3.73 17.06
N TYR A 62 -12.50 4.36 15.95
CA TYR A 62 -11.68 5.58 15.93
C TYR A 62 -12.38 6.70 15.14
N GLN A 63 -12.06 7.94 15.49
CA GLN A 63 -12.50 9.11 14.74
C GLN A 63 -11.67 9.30 13.47
N ASP A 64 -12.22 9.95 12.44
CA ASP A 64 -11.55 10.16 11.15
C ASP A 64 -10.18 10.84 11.27
N TYR A 65 -10.07 11.84 12.17
CA TYR A 65 -8.81 12.54 12.42
C TYR A 65 -7.75 11.61 13.04
N GLU A 66 -8.15 10.65 13.89
CA GLU A 66 -7.24 9.68 14.47
C GLU A 66 -6.75 8.71 13.39
N ILE A 67 -7.66 8.25 12.52
CA ILE A 67 -7.30 7.39 11.39
C ILE A 67 -6.30 8.11 10.47
N LEU A 68 -6.52 9.39 10.17
CA LEU A 68 -5.61 10.21 9.37
C LEU A 68 -4.22 10.32 10.01
N ASP A 69 -4.13 10.75 11.28
CA ASP A 69 -2.86 10.85 12.00
C ASP A 69 -2.08 9.53 11.98
N ASN A 70 -2.80 8.43 12.13
CA ASN A 70 -2.20 7.10 12.08
C ASN A 70 -1.72 6.70 10.69
N LEU A 71 -2.49 7.00 9.63
CA LEU A 71 -2.10 6.72 8.26
C LEU A 71 -0.88 7.54 7.83
N ILE A 72 -0.75 8.79 8.28
CA ILE A 72 0.46 9.59 8.09
C ILE A 72 1.67 8.84 8.65
N ILE A 73 1.59 8.41 9.91
CA ILE A 73 2.68 7.68 10.56
C ILE A 73 2.98 6.35 9.84
N ILE A 74 1.94 5.61 9.45
CA ILE A 74 2.08 4.34 8.73
C ILE A 74 2.82 4.54 7.41
N PHE A 75 2.41 5.50 6.59
CA PHE A 75 3.03 5.76 5.29
C PHE A 75 4.43 6.38 5.41
N GLU A 76 4.74 7.07 6.50
CA GLU A 76 6.11 7.55 6.73
C GLU A 76 7.10 6.45 7.13
N ASP A 77 6.63 5.29 7.60
CA ASP A 77 7.49 4.19 8.02
C ASP A 77 8.04 3.37 6.83
N TYR A 78 9.18 2.73 7.04
CA TYR A 78 9.79 1.81 6.08
C TYR A 78 9.28 0.37 6.24
N ASN A 79 8.62 0.06 7.35
CA ASN A 79 7.99 -1.22 7.62
C ASN A 79 6.78 -1.37 6.72
N TRP A 80 6.94 -2.19 5.69
CA TRP A 80 5.93 -2.42 4.68
C TRP A 80 4.67 -3.13 5.18
N ARG A 81 4.72 -3.80 6.34
CA ARG A 81 3.61 -4.63 6.84
C ARG A 81 2.35 -3.80 7.12
N PRO A 82 2.43 -2.69 7.89
CA PRO A 82 1.36 -1.70 7.99
C PRO A 82 0.77 -1.20 6.67
N HIS A 83 1.59 -1.05 5.63
CA HIS A 83 1.10 -0.52 4.36
C HIS A 83 0.03 -1.41 3.71
N LEU A 84 0.08 -2.74 3.92
CA LEU A 84 -0.98 -3.64 3.45
C LEU A 84 -2.32 -3.36 4.14
N VAL A 85 -2.29 -3.10 5.45
CA VAL A 85 -3.48 -2.76 6.21
C VAL A 85 -3.97 -1.37 5.80
N ALA A 86 -3.06 -0.42 5.61
CA ALA A 86 -3.38 0.91 5.11
C ALA A 86 -4.09 0.88 3.76
N CYS A 87 -3.63 0.05 2.80
CA CYS A 87 -4.32 -0.11 1.51
C CYS A 87 -5.80 -0.50 1.69
N VAL A 88 -6.08 -1.45 2.60
CA VAL A 88 -7.44 -1.90 2.87
C VAL A 88 -8.25 -0.85 3.63
N ILE A 89 -7.64 -0.14 4.58
CA ILE A 89 -8.29 1.00 5.26
C ILE A 89 -8.72 2.02 4.22
N LEU A 90 -7.82 2.44 3.33
CA LEU A 90 -8.10 3.42 2.30
C LEU A 90 -9.28 3.03 1.40
N LEU A 91 -9.38 1.76 1.01
CA LEU A 91 -10.49 1.25 0.19
C LEU A 91 -11.83 1.14 0.95
N LEU A 92 -11.82 1.29 2.28
CA LEU A 92 -13.00 1.25 3.13
C LEU A 92 -13.45 2.64 3.60
N LEU A 93 -12.68 3.70 3.33
CA LEU A 93 -13.04 5.07 3.67
C LEU A 93 -13.86 5.71 2.54
N ASP A 94 -14.85 6.52 2.92
CA ASP A 94 -15.72 7.22 1.97
C ASP A 94 -15.06 8.47 1.37
N ASP A 95 -14.27 9.21 2.17
CA ASP A 95 -13.48 10.35 1.71
C ASP A 95 -12.02 9.95 1.57
N VAL A 96 -11.49 10.08 0.37
CA VAL A 96 -10.16 9.58 0.00
C VAL A 96 -9.17 10.70 -0.31
N GLU A 97 -9.64 11.93 -0.53
CA GLU A 97 -8.85 12.98 -1.18
C GLU A 97 -7.63 13.37 -0.33
N LEU A 98 -7.82 13.49 0.98
CA LEU A 98 -6.75 13.76 1.95
C LEU A 98 -5.70 12.66 2.03
N TYR A 99 -6.06 11.42 1.68
CA TYR A 99 -5.19 10.26 1.80
C TYR A 99 -4.42 9.96 0.52
N LEU A 100 -4.89 10.42 -0.63
CA LEU A 100 -4.25 10.19 -1.92
C LEU A 100 -2.82 10.73 -1.94
N GLU A 101 -2.58 11.92 -1.39
CA GLU A 101 -1.23 12.50 -1.33
C GLU A 101 -0.28 11.65 -0.47
N LEU A 102 -0.76 11.06 0.63
CA LEU A 102 0.03 10.14 1.45
C LEU A 102 0.37 8.87 0.67
N LEU A 103 -0.61 8.31 -0.03
CA LEU A 103 -0.44 7.11 -0.86
C LEU A 103 0.58 7.35 -1.98
N TRP A 104 0.44 8.44 -2.75
CA TRP A 104 1.35 8.80 -3.82
C TRP A 104 2.76 9.10 -3.33
N SER A 105 2.88 9.82 -2.21
CA SER A 105 4.17 10.02 -1.54
C SER A 105 4.82 8.69 -1.18
N ARG A 106 4.05 7.73 -0.64
CA ARG A 106 4.59 6.40 -0.33
C ARG A 106 5.00 5.62 -1.56
N ILE A 107 4.21 5.68 -2.63
CA ILE A 107 4.53 5.05 -3.92
C ILE A 107 5.83 5.63 -4.46
N LYS A 108 5.99 6.95 -4.49
CA LYS A 108 7.23 7.60 -4.94
C LYS A 108 8.45 7.10 -4.16
N HIS A 109 8.40 7.14 -2.84
CA HIS A 109 9.51 6.69 -1.97
C HIS A 109 9.68 5.17 -1.89
N GLY A 110 8.70 4.41 -2.40
CA GLY A 110 8.74 2.96 -2.49
C GLY A 110 8.31 2.22 -1.22
N SER A 111 7.92 0.96 -1.43
CA SER A 111 7.67 -0.03 -0.39
C SER A 111 7.91 -1.43 -0.94
N TRP A 112 8.14 -2.41 -0.07
CA TRP A 112 8.14 -3.81 -0.47
C TRP A 112 6.80 -4.26 -1.05
N VAL A 113 5.71 -3.59 -0.67
CA VAL A 113 4.35 -3.81 -1.18
C VAL A 113 3.90 -2.70 -2.15
N ALA A 114 4.85 -2.13 -2.90
CA ALA A 114 4.54 -1.17 -3.97
C ALA A 114 3.48 -1.67 -4.97
N PRO A 115 3.46 -2.95 -5.41
CA PRO A 115 2.36 -3.51 -6.21
C PRO A 115 0.97 -3.24 -5.65
N GLN A 116 0.79 -3.46 -4.34
CA GLN A 116 -0.49 -3.27 -3.65
C GLN A 116 -0.82 -1.79 -3.50
N LEU A 117 0.16 -0.94 -3.19
CA LEU A 117 -0.04 0.52 -3.12
C LEU A 117 -0.48 1.11 -4.46
N VAL A 118 0.18 0.72 -5.55
CA VAL A 118 -0.14 1.21 -6.90
C VAL A 118 -1.51 0.70 -7.35
N ALA A 119 -1.84 -0.57 -7.09
CA ALA A 119 -3.17 -1.10 -7.36
C ALA A 119 -4.27 -0.41 -6.53
N THR A 120 -3.97 -0.05 -5.28
CA THR A 120 -4.87 0.76 -4.44
C THR A 120 -5.09 2.13 -5.05
N ALA A 121 -4.03 2.80 -5.49
CA ALA A 121 -4.12 4.11 -6.13
C ALA A 121 -4.96 4.06 -7.42
N LEU A 122 -4.84 2.98 -8.22
CA LEU A 122 -5.66 2.78 -9.41
C LEU A 122 -7.17 2.71 -9.08
N LEU A 123 -7.53 2.06 -7.98
CA LEU A 123 -8.93 1.91 -7.58
C LEU A 123 -9.53 3.21 -7.00
N MET A 124 -8.70 4.09 -6.46
CA MET A 124 -9.16 5.24 -5.68
C MET A 124 -9.00 6.58 -6.38
N ASP A 125 -7.96 6.75 -7.20
CA ASP A 125 -7.61 8.04 -7.79
C ASP A 125 -8.08 8.13 -9.24
N ARG A 126 -9.01 9.05 -9.51
CA ARG A 126 -9.50 9.32 -10.87
C ARG A 126 -8.40 9.86 -11.78
N ASP A 127 -7.40 10.53 -11.21
CA ASP A 127 -6.24 11.08 -11.91
C ASP A 127 -5.05 10.10 -11.91
N PHE A 128 -5.28 8.81 -11.62
CA PHE A 128 -4.24 7.80 -11.53
C PHE A 128 -3.28 7.83 -12.73
N THR A 129 -3.82 7.87 -13.96
CA THR A 129 -2.99 7.82 -15.17
C THR A 129 -2.00 8.99 -15.22
N ALA A 130 -2.47 10.22 -14.97
CA ALA A 130 -1.62 11.41 -15.03
C ALA A 130 -0.56 11.43 -13.91
N LYS A 131 -0.92 11.01 -12.69
CA LYS A 131 0.03 10.94 -11.57
C LYS A 131 1.07 9.83 -11.75
N ALA A 132 0.63 8.68 -12.27
CA ALA A 132 1.49 7.55 -12.56
C ALA A 132 2.53 7.88 -13.64
N GLU A 133 2.15 8.57 -14.71
CA GLU A 133 3.07 9.05 -15.75
C GLU A 133 4.16 9.96 -15.18
N ARG A 134 3.79 10.94 -14.34
CA ARG A 134 4.76 11.80 -13.66
C ARG A 134 5.76 11.00 -12.82
N LEU A 135 5.32 9.94 -12.15
CA LEU A 135 6.22 9.08 -11.37
C LEU A 135 7.12 8.20 -12.24
N LEU A 136 6.69 7.80 -13.44
CA LEU A 136 7.55 7.09 -14.39
C LEU A 136 8.69 7.98 -14.92
N GLU A 137 8.43 9.28 -15.07
CA GLU A 137 9.42 10.27 -15.54
C GLU A 137 10.36 10.76 -14.42
N ASP A 138 9.95 10.64 -13.16
CA ASP A 138 10.74 11.08 -12.01
C ASP A 138 11.81 10.05 -11.63
N SER A 139 13.08 10.40 -11.86
CA SER A 139 14.24 9.58 -11.51
C SER A 139 14.41 9.26 -10.01
N GLY A 140 13.68 9.97 -9.13
CA GLY A 140 13.61 9.72 -7.70
C GLY A 140 12.55 8.70 -7.29
N THR A 141 11.69 8.25 -8.21
CA THR A 141 10.68 7.22 -7.93
C THR A 141 11.35 5.86 -7.73
N SER A 142 10.88 5.11 -6.73
CA SER A 142 11.43 3.78 -6.48
C SER A 142 11.16 2.83 -7.65
N ASN A 143 12.20 2.08 -8.01
CA ASN A 143 12.17 0.97 -8.96
C ASN A 143 10.96 0.03 -8.83
N ARG A 144 10.61 -0.38 -7.61
CA ARG A 144 9.47 -1.30 -7.38
C ARG A 144 8.15 -0.66 -7.78
N SER A 145 7.98 0.63 -7.47
CA SER A 145 6.81 1.40 -7.85
C SER A 145 6.74 1.61 -9.35
N VAL A 146 7.87 1.95 -9.99
CA VAL A 146 7.96 2.06 -11.45
C VAL A 146 7.52 0.75 -12.12
N CYS A 147 8.01 -0.41 -11.68
CA CYS A 147 7.57 -1.71 -12.22
C CYS A 147 6.08 -1.98 -11.99
N ALA A 148 5.57 -1.65 -10.81
CA ALA A 148 4.15 -1.85 -10.50
C ALA A 148 3.25 -0.94 -11.37
N ILE A 149 3.65 0.31 -11.59
CA ILE A 149 2.95 1.25 -12.49
C ILE A 149 3.00 0.74 -13.93
N ALA A 150 4.18 0.39 -14.44
CA ALA A 150 4.34 -0.14 -15.79
C ALA A 150 3.48 -1.38 -16.01
N ALA A 151 3.43 -2.29 -15.03
CA ALA A 151 2.59 -3.48 -15.08
C ALA A 151 1.10 -3.16 -15.22
N ILE A 152 0.60 -2.11 -14.57
CA ILE A 152 -0.78 -1.65 -14.73
C ILE A 152 -0.99 -1.05 -16.13
N PHE A 153 -0.08 -0.21 -16.59
CA PHE A 153 -0.20 0.43 -17.91
C PHE A 153 -0.17 -0.58 -19.05
N GLU A 154 0.66 -1.61 -18.97
CA GLU A 154 0.66 -2.71 -19.97
C GLU A 154 -0.70 -3.41 -20.07
N GLN A 155 -1.47 -3.47 -18.98
CA GLN A 155 -2.81 -4.08 -18.98
C GLN A 155 -3.89 -3.10 -19.45
N LEU A 156 -3.87 -1.86 -18.99
CA LEU A 156 -4.87 -0.84 -19.35
C LEU A 156 -4.69 -0.34 -20.79
N TYR A 157 -3.44 -0.20 -21.24
CA TYR A 157 -3.05 0.46 -22.47
C TYR A 157 -2.00 -0.36 -23.24
N PRO A 158 -2.35 -1.56 -23.74
CA PRO A 158 -1.38 -2.51 -24.34
C PRO A 158 -0.66 -1.98 -25.60
N HIS A 159 -1.12 -0.86 -26.18
CA HIS A 159 -0.53 -0.23 -27.36
C HIS A 159 0.08 1.15 -27.08
N LYS A 160 0.05 1.60 -25.82
CA LYS A 160 0.62 2.89 -25.45
C LYS A 160 2.11 2.71 -25.20
N GLU A 161 2.92 3.46 -25.95
CA GLU A 161 4.33 3.59 -25.62
C GLU A 161 4.46 4.33 -24.30
N LEU A 162 5.10 3.68 -23.33
CA LEU A 162 5.45 4.29 -22.07
C LEU A 162 6.64 5.24 -22.27
N PRO A 163 6.76 6.31 -21.47
CA PRO A 163 7.98 7.10 -21.45
C PRO A 163 9.18 6.17 -21.20
N PRO A 164 10.36 6.45 -21.79
CA PRO A 164 11.53 5.61 -21.63
C PRO A 164 11.86 5.47 -20.14
N ILE A 165 11.56 4.29 -19.59
CA ILE A 165 11.76 4.01 -18.19
C ILE A 165 13.25 3.75 -18.00
N GLU A 166 13.97 4.69 -17.40
CA GLU A 166 15.33 4.45 -16.92
C GLU A 166 15.30 3.52 -15.71
N LEU A 167 15.06 2.22 -15.95
CA LEU A 167 15.12 1.18 -14.94
C LEU A 167 16.57 1.00 -14.50
N LYS A 168 16.97 1.73 -13.47
CA LYS A 168 18.27 1.51 -12.81
C LYS A 168 18.20 0.19 -12.04
N PHE A 169 18.73 -0.90 -12.59
CA PHE A 169 19.00 -2.15 -11.86
C PHE A 169 17.81 -3.04 -11.45
N ILE A 170 16.79 -3.21 -12.31
CA ILE A 170 15.73 -4.21 -12.06
C ILE A 170 15.89 -5.38 -13.02
N SER A 171 15.94 -6.61 -12.50
CA SER A 171 15.93 -7.80 -13.34
C SER A 171 14.55 -8.07 -13.93
N ASP A 172 14.49 -8.70 -15.11
CA ASP A 172 13.24 -9.14 -15.73
C ASP A 172 12.35 -9.96 -14.78
N GLU A 173 12.97 -10.75 -13.91
CA GLU A 173 12.28 -11.54 -12.89
C GLU A 173 11.55 -10.67 -11.86
N GLN A 174 12.15 -9.58 -11.39
CA GLN A 174 11.52 -8.66 -10.44
C GLN A 174 10.35 -7.92 -11.08
N THR A 175 10.48 -7.51 -12.34
CA THR A 175 9.40 -6.90 -13.11
C THR A 175 8.23 -7.87 -13.27
N LEU A 176 8.51 -9.11 -13.67
CA LEU A 176 7.49 -10.15 -13.84
C LEU A 176 6.78 -10.48 -12.52
N LEU A 177 7.53 -10.56 -11.41
CA LEU A 177 6.95 -10.78 -10.08
C LEU A 177 6.07 -9.61 -9.66
N SER A 178 6.54 -8.37 -9.82
CA SER A 178 5.76 -7.16 -9.51
C SER A 178 4.44 -7.15 -10.27
N LYS A 179 4.48 -7.47 -11.57
CA LYS A 179 3.29 -7.61 -12.41
C LYS A 179 2.33 -8.66 -11.87
N LYS A 180 2.80 -9.89 -11.62
CA LYS A 180 1.94 -10.97 -11.08
C LYS A 180 1.28 -10.58 -9.76
N ILE A 181 2.01 -9.94 -8.85
CA ILE A 181 1.47 -9.48 -7.57
C ILE A 181 0.41 -8.40 -7.78
N THR A 182 0.72 -7.37 -8.58
CA THR A 182 -0.17 -6.23 -8.82
C THR A 182 -1.53 -6.69 -9.38
N ILE A 183 -1.51 -7.49 -10.44
CA ILE A 183 -2.72 -7.96 -11.12
C ILE A 183 -3.53 -8.92 -10.24
N ARG A 184 -2.85 -9.85 -9.56
CA ARG A 184 -3.53 -10.79 -8.66
C ARG A 184 -4.18 -10.06 -7.49
N TRP A 185 -3.48 -9.10 -6.90
CA TRP A 185 -4.00 -8.33 -5.78
C TRP A 185 -5.24 -7.54 -6.22
N LEU A 186 -5.17 -6.81 -7.33
CA LEU A 186 -6.29 -6.04 -7.86
C LEU A 186 -7.53 -6.91 -8.10
N SER A 187 -7.36 -8.04 -8.80
CA SER A 187 -8.45 -8.98 -9.07
C SER A 187 -9.11 -9.51 -7.79
N ARG A 188 -8.31 -9.87 -6.77
CA ARG A 188 -8.81 -10.43 -5.52
C ARG A 188 -9.48 -9.39 -4.62
N VAL A 189 -8.91 -8.20 -4.54
CA VAL A 189 -9.50 -7.07 -3.82
C VAL A 189 -10.85 -6.72 -4.42
N CYS A 190 -10.93 -6.54 -5.73
CA CYS A 190 -12.18 -6.25 -6.42
C CYS A 190 -13.25 -7.32 -6.13
N SER A 191 -12.85 -8.60 -6.17
CA SER A 191 -13.78 -9.70 -5.90
C SER A 191 -14.28 -9.77 -4.46
N ILE A 192 -13.42 -9.57 -3.45
CA ILE A 192 -13.78 -9.74 -2.03
C ILE A 192 -14.43 -8.47 -1.45
N MET A 193 -14.02 -7.30 -1.94
CA MET A 193 -14.57 -6.02 -1.50
C MET A 193 -15.71 -5.53 -2.37
N GLU A 194 -16.11 -6.31 -3.39
CA GLU A 194 -17.19 -5.98 -4.33
C GLU A 194 -16.97 -4.64 -5.06
N ILE A 195 -15.71 -4.34 -5.37
CA ILE A 195 -15.29 -3.14 -6.12
C ILE A 195 -15.19 -3.50 -7.61
N GLY A 196 -15.61 -2.61 -8.49
CA GLY A 196 -15.44 -2.79 -9.95
C GLY A 196 -13.97 -2.96 -10.34
N ASN A 197 -13.67 -3.93 -11.20
CA ASN A 197 -12.30 -4.19 -11.65
C ASN A 197 -11.98 -3.43 -12.94
N PRO A 198 -11.11 -2.40 -12.91
CA PRO A 198 -10.81 -1.59 -14.09
C PRO A 198 -10.05 -2.34 -15.20
N LEU A 199 -9.53 -3.54 -14.93
CA LEU A 199 -8.84 -4.35 -15.95
C LEU A 199 -9.76 -5.29 -16.72
N ILE A 200 -10.99 -5.49 -16.26
CA ILE A 200 -11.98 -6.29 -16.99
C ILE A 200 -12.79 -5.30 -17.82
N LYS A 201 -12.59 -5.33 -19.14
CA LYS A 201 -13.49 -4.65 -20.08
C LYS A 201 -14.73 -5.52 -20.23
N ASP A 202 -15.90 -4.94 -20.01
CA ASP A 202 -17.20 -5.58 -20.31
C ASP A 202 -17.32 -5.98 -21.79
#